data_AF-A0A1J3G4I4-F1
#
_entry.id   AF-A0A1J3G4I4-F1
#
_cell.length_a   1.000
_cell.length_b   1.000
_cell.length_c   1.000
_cell.angle_alpha   90.00
_cell.angle_beta   90.00
_cell.angle_gamma   90.00
#
_symmetry.space_group_name_H-M   'P 1'
#
loop_
_entity.id
_entity.type
_entity.pdbx_description
1 polymer ?
#
loop_
_entity_poly.entity_id
_entity_poly.type
_entity_poly.pdbx_seq_one_letter_code
_entity_poly.pdbx_strand_id
1 'polypeptide(L)'
;WVRNIPPSLWTAYCFEGTRFGHLTANVTESLNGWIQEASGLPIIQMMESIRRQLMTMFNERREASMQWSDILVPSAERQILEAMEQARAYQAYKVNEAQQYEVMTSEAKWIVDLKCRTCLCRGWELYGLPCSHAVAALLSCNQIVRRYAESCFTVANYRRTYAETIHPVPDKTMWEKTEPGVEYGEDGDEIVIKPPKLLRQEPRPRKRRSQGEDHGRQKRVVRCSR
;
A
#
# COMPACT_ATOMS: atom_id res chain seq x y z
N TRP A 1 11.84 21.28 -14.32
CA TRP A 1 11.10 21.21 -13.04
C TRP A 1 11.36 19.89 -12.33
N VAL A 2 10.83 18.73 -12.77
CA VAL A 2 11.08 17.42 -12.11
C VAL A 2 12.57 17.06 -11.97
N ARG A 3 13.41 17.38 -12.97
CA ARG A 3 14.87 17.15 -12.92
C ARG A 3 15.60 17.88 -11.77
N ASN A 4 14.98 18.89 -11.16
CA ASN A 4 15.54 19.65 -10.04
C ASN A 4 15.12 19.04 -8.68
N ILE A 5 14.28 18.02 -8.68
CA ILE A 5 13.84 17.29 -7.49
C ILE A 5 14.70 16.02 -7.41
N PRO A 6 15.32 15.70 -6.24
CA PRO A 6 16.08 14.47 -6.06
C PRO A 6 15.30 13.24 -6.56
N PRO A 7 15.89 12.37 -7.41
CA PRO A 7 15.22 11.17 -7.93
C PRO A 7 14.66 10.24 -6.86
N SER A 8 15.24 10.23 -5.66
CA SER A 8 14.76 9.50 -4.48
C SER A 8 13.36 9.92 -4.02
N LEU A 9 12.85 11.08 -4.45
CA LEU A 9 11.52 11.57 -4.05
C LEU A 9 10.42 11.25 -5.06
N TRP A 10 10.76 10.83 -6.28
CA TRP A 10 9.75 10.66 -7.35
C TRP A 10 9.98 9.48 -8.29
N THR A 11 11.15 8.83 -8.26
CA THR A 11 11.40 7.62 -9.03
C THR A 11 11.25 6.38 -8.15
N ALA A 12 10.38 5.46 -8.57
CA ALA A 12 10.20 4.20 -7.86
C ALA A 12 11.51 3.39 -7.76
N TYR A 13 12.43 3.52 -8.73
CA TYR A 13 13.73 2.84 -8.68
C TYR A 13 14.61 3.32 -7.52
N CYS A 14 14.57 4.61 -7.18
CA CYS A 14 15.41 5.19 -6.12
C CYS A 14 14.77 5.19 -4.73
N PHE A 15 13.56 4.65 -4.56
CA PHE A 15 12.97 4.50 -3.23
C PHE A 15 13.73 3.44 -2.43
N GLU A 16 14.33 3.88 -1.33
CA GLU A 16 15.00 3.01 -0.36
C GLU A 16 14.01 2.04 0.30
N GLY A 17 14.53 0.89 0.75
CA GLY A 17 13.78 -0.14 1.44
C GLY A 17 13.30 -1.30 0.55
N THR A 18 12.94 -2.39 1.23
CA THR A 18 12.49 -3.64 0.59
C THR A 18 10.98 -3.61 0.36
N ARG A 19 10.53 -3.98 -0.85
CA ARG A 19 9.11 -3.96 -1.22
C ARG A 19 8.37 -5.26 -0.92
N PHE A 20 9.07 -6.29 -0.46
CA PHE A 20 8.51 -7.59 -0.08
C PHE A 20 7.51 -8.15 -1.11
N GLY A 21 7.90 -8.17 -2.39
CA GLY A 21 7.06 -8.65 -3.50
C GLY A 21 5.97 -7.70 -3.98
N HIS A 22 5.77 -6.54 -3.36
CA HIS A 22 4.88 -5.50 -3.86
C HIS A 22 5.49 -4.78 -5.06
N LEU A 23 5.24 -5.31 -6.25
CA LEU A 23 5.64 -4.74 -7.54
C LEU A 23 4.50 -3.98 -8.23
N THR A 24 3.32 -3.98 -7.64
CA THR A 24 2.11 -3.41 -8.25
C THR A 24 1.83 -2.02 -7.74
N ALA A 25 1.24 -1.21 -8.62
CA ALA A 25 0.84 0.16 -8.35
C ALA A 25 -0.52 0.24 -7.60
N ASN A 26 -1.00 -0.87 -7.01
CA ASN A 26 -2.38 -1.00 -6.47
C ASN A 26 -2.80 0.13 -5.52
N VAL A 27 -1.88 0.58 -4.65
CA VAL A 27 -2.12 1.71 -3.74
C VAL A 27 -2.38 2.99 -4.54
N THR A 28 -1.55 3.24 -5.56
CA THR A 28 -1.72 4.40 -6.45
C THR A 28 -2.95 4.27 -7.35
N GLU A 29 -3.31 3.07 -7.79
CA GLU A 29 -4.52 2.83 -8.60
C GLU A 29 -5.79 3.13 -7.80
N SER A 30 -5.82 2.69 -6.54
CA SER A 30 -6.94 2.98 -5.62
C SER A 30 -7.07 4.49 -5.40
N LEU A 31 -5.96 5.17 -5.11
CA LEU A 31 -5.94 6.63 -4.94
C LEU A 31 -6.30 7.38 -6.23
N ASN A 32 -5.85 6.90 -7.38
CA ASN A 32 -6.20 7.47 -8.67
C ASN A 32 -7.69 7.32 -8.97
N GLY A 33 -8.31 6.19 -8.61
CA GLY A 33 -9.75 5.99 -8.69
C GLY A 33 -10.52 7.03 -7.87
N TRP A 34 -10.10 7.22 -6.61
CA TRP A 34 -10.66 8.22 -5.70
C TRP A 34 -10.55 9.65 -6.24
N ILE A 35 -9.38 10.02 -6.73
CA ILE A 35 -9.14 11.32 -7.38
C ILE A 35 -10.02 11.46 -8.62
N GLN A 36 -10.13 10.43 -9.44
CA GLN A 36 -10.93 10.47 -10.67
C GLN A 36 -12.42 10.70 -10.37
N GLU A 37 -12.97 10.02 -9.37
CA GLU A 37 -14.35 10.22 -8.92
C GLU A 37 -14.60 11.65 -8.46
N ALA A 38 -13.67 12.20 -7.67
CA ALA A 38 -13.76 13.54 -7.08
C ALA A 38 -13.32 14.68 -8.02
N SER A 39 -12.69 14.39 -9.16
CA SER A 39 -12.13 15.38 -10.10
C SER A 39 -13.15 16.37 -10.70
N GLY A 40 -14.45 16.05 -10.61
CA GLY A 40 -15.53 16.94 -11.02
C GLY A 40 -15.79 18.08 -10.03
N LEU A 41 -15.37 17.92 -8.78
CA LEU A 41 -15.73 18.79 -7.66
C LEU A 41 -14.79 20.01 -7.55
N PRO A 42 -15.24 21.12 -6.92
CA PRO A 42 -14.34 22.18 -6.46
C PRO A 42 -13.24 21.62 -5.55
N ILE A 43 -12.06 22.24 -5.54
CA ILE A 43 -10.87 21.72 -4.83
C ILE A 43 -11.14 21.37 -3.36
N ILE A 44 -11.87 22.22 -2.63
CA ILE A 44 -12.23 21.97 -1.23
C ILE A 44 -13.08 20.69 -1.10
N GLN A 45 -14.06 20.52 -1.98
CA GLN A 45 -14.95 19.35 -1.99
C GLN A 45 -14.23 18.07 -2.44
N MET A 46 -13.26 18.19 -3.35
CA MET A 46 -12.39 17.10 -3.75
C MET A 46 -11.52 16.64 -2.57
N MET A 47 -10.85 17.56 -1.87
CA MET A 47 -10.04 17.25 -0.68
C MET A 47 -10.88 16.62 0.42
N GLU A 48 -12.06 17.17 0.68
CA GLU A 48 -12.99 16.63 1.68
C GLU A 48 -13.50 15.23 1.31
N SER A 49 -13.68 14.93 0.02
CA SER A 49 -14.06 13.58 -0.43
C SER A 49 -12.95 12.56 -0.20
N ILE A 50 -11.70 12.92 -0.51
CA ILE A 50 -10.53 12.06 -0.27
C ILE A 50 -10.30 11.87 1.23
N ARG A 51 -10.44 12.93 2.04
CA ARG A 51 -10.35 12.86 3.51
C ARG A 51 -11.37 11.87 4.08
N ARG A 52 -12.63 11.91 3.62
CA ARG A 52 -13.67 10.96 4.05
C ARG A 52 -13.33 9.52 3.68
N GLN A 53 -12.85 9.27 2.47
CA GLN A 53 -12.45 7.92 2.06
C GLN A 53 -11.28 7.39 2.89
N LEU A 54 -10.27 8.22 3.17
CA LEU A 54 -9.17 7.86 4.08
C LEU A 54 -9.69 7.57 5.50
N MET A 55 -10.56 8.43 6.04
CA MET A 55 -11.17 8.25 7.36
C MET A 55 -11.92 6.92 7.47
N THR A 56 -12.80 6.62 6.51
CA THR A 56 -13.53 5.35 6.44
C THR A 56 -12.57 4.17 6.35
N MET A 57 -11.59 4.24 5.45
CA MET A 57 -10.61 3.18 5.25
C MET A 57 -9.76 2.90 6.50
N PHE A 58 -9.33 3.95 7.22
CA PHE A 58 -8.60 3.80 8.49
C PHE A 58 -9.48 3.14 9.56
N ASN A 59 -10.75 3.54 9.66
CA ASN A 59 -11.70 2.94 10.60
C ASN A 59 -11.93 1.45 10.30
N GLU A 60 -12.27 1.11 9.06
CA GLU A 60 -12.52 -0.26 8.62
C GLU A 60 -11.31 -1.17 8.90
N ARG A 61 -10.09 -0.69 8.64
CA ARG A 61 -8.87 -1.45 8.90
C ARG A 61 -8.63 -1.66 10.38
N ARG A 62 -8.93 -0.67 11.21
CA ARG A 62 -8.83 -0.78 12.66
C ARG A 62 -9.82 -1.81 13.19
N GLU A 63 -11.09 -1.72 12.81
CA GLU A 63 -12.15 -2.65 13.20
C GLU A 63 -11.82 -4.09 12.76
N ALA A 64 -11.41 -4.27 11.50
CA ALA A 64 -10.97 -5.58 11.02
C ALA A 64 -9.83 -6.16 11.87
N SER A 65 -8.84 -5.31 12.23
CA SER A 65 -7.70 -5.75 13.02
C SER A 65 -8.03 -6.11 14.46
N MET A 66 -9.16 -5.65 15.02
CA MET A 66 -9.57 -6.02 16.38
C MET A 66 -9.92 -7.50 16.50
N GLN A 67 -10.34 -8.13 15.40
CA GLN A 67 -10.71 -9.54 15.36
C GLN A 67 -9.49 -10.48 15.25
N TRP A 68 -8.29 -9.94 15.02
CA TRP A 68 -7.09 -10.73 14.79
C TRP A 68 -6.36 -11.01 16.11
N SER A 69 -6.24 -12.30 16.48
CA SER A 69 -5.51 -12.74 17.67
C SER A 69 -4.09 -13.25 17.37
N ASP A 70 -3.78 -13.51 16.10
CA ASP A 70 -2.49 -14.07 15.68
C ASP A 70 -1.36 -13.04 15.69
N ILE A 71 -0.12 -13.54 15.57
CA ILE A 71 1.09 -12.70 15.48
C ILE A 71 1.13 -11.95 14.15
N LEU A 72 0.75 -12.62 13.07
CA LEU A 72 0.83 -12.12 11.69
C LEU A 72 -0.53 -11.71 11.17
N VAL A 73 -0.55 -10.75 10.23
CA VAL A 73 -1.76 -10.37 9.51
C VAL A 73 -2.28 -11.58 8.70
N PRO A 74 -3.60 -11.70 8.48
CA PRO A 74 -4.18 -12.91 7.87
C PRO A 74 -3.58 -13.32 6.52
N SER A 75 -3.17 -12.36 5.69
CA SER A 75 -2.54 -12.65 4.39
C SER A 75 -1.15 -13.26 4.51
N ALA A 76 -0.35 -12.82 5.48
CA ALA A 76 0.98 -13.37 5.76
C ALA A 76 0.86 -14.72 6.48
N GLU A 77 -0.07 -14.83 7.43
CA GLU A 77 -0.37 -16.07 8.13
C GLU A 77 -0.75 -17.19 7.14
N ARG A 78 -1.60 -16.91 6.16
CA ARG A 78 -1.95 -17.86 5.10
C ARG A 78 -0.74 -18.34 4.31
N GLN A 79 0.15 -17.43 3.89
CA GLN A 79 1.36 -17.79 3.16
C GLN A 79 2.31 -18.65 4.00
N ILE A 80 2.42 -18.39 5.30
CA ILE A 80 3.20 -19.22 6.22
C ILE A 80 2.60 -20.62 6.34
N LEU A 81 1.27 -20.74 6.46
CA LEU A 81 0.61 -22.04 6.51
C LEU A 81 0.80 -22.85 5.22
N GLU A 82 0.71 -22.20 4.06
CA GLU A 82 1.01 -22.84 2.76
C GLU A 82 2.47 -23.31 2.67
N ALA A 83 3.42 -22.48 3.14
CA ALA A 83 4.83 -22.85 3.19
C ALA A 83 5.10 -23.99 4.18
N MET A 84 4.39 -24.04 5.32
CA MET A 84 4.45 -25.14 6.28
C MET A 84 3.94 -26.45 5.70
N GLU A 85 2.87 -26.42 4.90
CA GLU A 85 2.36 -27.63 4.24
C GLU A 85 3.40 -28.20 3.27
N GLN A 86 4.00 -27.35 2.44
CA GLN A 86 5.06 -27.76 1.52
C GLN A 86 6.30 -28.30 2.25
N ALA A 87 6.69 -27.65 3.35
CA ALA A 87 7.87 -28.01 4.14
C ALA A 87 7.81 -29.43 4.73
N ARG A 88 6.62 -30.02 4.89
CA ARG A 88 6.46 -31.40 5.40
C ARG A 88 7.12 -32.46 4.53
N ALA A 89 7.23 -32.19 3.24
CA ALA A 89 7.84 -33.11 2.28
C ALA A 89 9.38 -32.99 2.25
N TYR A 90 9.98 -32.07 3.01
CA TYR A 90 11.40 -31.75 2.91
C TYR A 90 12.19 -32.33 4.08
N GLN A 91 13.47 -32.61 3.83
CA GLN A 91 14.42 -33.03 4.87
C GLN A 91 15.44 -31.92 5.10
N ALA A 92 15.60 -31.49 6.35
CA ALA A 92 16.54 -30.44 6.72
C ALA A 92 17.68 -31.01 7.59
N TYR A 93 18.91 -30.69 7.20
CA TYR A 93 20.13 -31.12 7.87
C TYR A 93 20.91 -29.89 8.34
N LYS A 94 21.21 -29.85 9.64
CA LYS A 94 22.02 -28.76 10.22
C LYS A 94 23.46 -28.89 9.74
N VAL A 95 23.98 -27.84 9.10
CA VAL A 95 25.35 -27.81 8.54
C VAL A 95 26.37 -27.42 9.62
N ASN A 96 26.05 -26.43 10.45
CA ASN A 96 26.96 -25.90 11.46
C ASN A 96 26.23 -25.25 12.64
N GLU A 97 26.99 -24.81 13.65
CA GLU A 97 26.46 -24.08 14.80
C GLU A 97 25.94 -22.67 14.45
N ALA A 98 26.32 -22.11 13.31
CA ALA A 98 25.90 -20.81 12.82
C ALA A 98 24.47 -20.78 12.22
N GLN A 99 23.65 -21.81 12.51
CA GLN A 99 22.26 -21.94 12.06
C GLN A 99 22.10 -22.00 10.53
N GLN A 100 23.06 -22.61 9.84
CA GLN A 100 22.96 -22.95 8.43
C GLN A 100 22.43 -24.37 8.23
N TYR A 101 21.59 -24.55 7.22
CA TYR A 101 20.90 -25.78 6.92
C TYR A 101 20.97 -26.12 5.43
N GLU A 102 21.16 -27.40 5.14
CA GLU A 102 20.91 -27.98 3.83
C GLU A 102 19.51 -28.61 3.85
N VAL A 103 18.64 -28.14 2.96
CA VAL A 103 17.26 -28.61 2.82
C VAL A 103 17.12 -29.35 1.51
N MET A 104 16.80 -30.63 1.60
CA MET A 104 16.58 -31.53 0.48
C MET A 104 15.09 -31.57 0.14
N THR A 105 14.77 -31.25 -1.10
CA THR A 105 13.45 -31.47 -1.70
C THR A 105 13.50 -32.63 -2.69
N SER A 106 12.37 -32.99 -3.31
CA SER A 106 12.33 -33.98 -4.40
C SER A 106 13.11 -33.54 -5.65
N GLU A 107 13.37 -32.25 -5.80
CA GLU A 107 13.94 -31.67 -7.02
C GLU A 107 15.41 -31.27 -6.86
N ALA A 108 15.76 -30.66 -5.72
CA ALA A 108 17.06 -30.03 -5.52
C ALA A 108 17.42 -29.87 -4.04
N LYS A 109 18.68 -29.49 -3.81
CA LYS A 109 19.18 -29.07 -2.50
C LYS A 109 19.18 -27.55 -2.39
N TRP A 110 18.81 -27.05 -1.22
CA TRP A 110 18.74 -25.62 -0.91
C TRP A 110 19.53 -25.29 0.33
N ILE A 111 20.23 -24.16 0.30
CA ILE A 111 20.99 -23.66 1.45
C ILE A 111 20.15 -22.58 2.12
N VAL A 112 19.93 -22.72 3.43
CA VAL A 112 19.18 -21.78 4.26
C VAL A 112 20.09 -21.29 5.38
N ASP A 113 20.10 -19.97 5.60
CA ASP A 113 20.75 -19.35 6.75
C ASP A 113 19.69 -18.67 7.61
N LEU A 114 19.38 -19.26 8.78
CA LEU A 114 18.32 -18.77 9.65
C LEU A 114 18.70 -17.46 10.35
N LYS A 115 19.99 -17.24 10.61
CA LYS A 115 20.49 -16.03 11.28
C LYS A 115 20.39 -14.84 10.35
N CYS A 116 20.82 -15.01 9.11
CA CYS A 116 20.76 -13.99 8.07
C CYS A 116 19.38 -13.88 7.42
N ARG A 117 18.46 -14.81 7.71
CA ARG A 117 17.12 -14.90 7.11
C ARG A 117 17.18 -15.00 5.58
N THR A 118 18.14 -15.79 5.07
CA THR A 118 18.36 -15.96 3.63
C THR A 118 18.11 -17.40 3.21
N CYS A 119 17.79 -17.57 1.94
CA CYS A 119 17.62 -18.88 1.33
C CYS A 119 18.11 -18.82 -0.11
N LEU A 120 18.74 -19.89 -0.60
CA LEU A 120 19.21 -19.96 -1.98
C LEU A 120 18.08 -19.74 -3.02
N CYS A 121 16.81 -20.00 -2.67
CA CYS A 121 15.68 -19.67 -3.55
C CYS A 121 15.32 -18.18 -3.58
N ARG A 122 15.95 -17.35 -2.74
CA ARG A 122 15.74 -15.90 -2.56
C ARG A 122 14.34 -15.49 -2.11
N GLY A 123 13.41 -16.42 -1.97
CA GLY A 123 12.02 -16.14 -1.59
C GLY A 123 11.91 -15.40 -0.26
N TRP A 124 12.69 -15.78 0.75
CA TRP A 124 12.63 -15.13 2.06
C TRP A 124 13.05 -13.66 1.98
N GLU A 125 14.15 -13.36 1.31
CA GLU A 125 14.64 -11.98 1.14
C GLU A 125 13.68 -11.13 0.30
N LEU A 126 13.12 -11.72 -0.76
CA LEU A 126 12.26 -11.02 -1.70
C LEU A 126 10.87 -10.72 -1.15
N TYR A 127 10.31 -11.60 -0.31
CA TYR A 127 8.94 -11.50 0.21
C TYR A 127 8.86 -11.19 1.71
N GLY A 128 9.98 -11.22 2.44
CA GLY A 128 10.03 -10.94 3.88
C GLY A 128 9.35 -12.00 4.75
N LEU A 129 8.98 -13.14 4.16
CA LEU A 129 8.36 -14.28 4.83
C LEU A 129 9.21 -15.53 4.59
N PRO A 130 9.45 -16.39 5.60
CA PRO A 130 10.11 -17.67 5.39
C PRO A 130 9.48 -18.46 4.24
N CYS A 131 10.29 -18.79 3.22
CA CYS A 131 9.88 -19.71 2.16
C CYS A 131 9.78 -21.15 2.69
N SER A 132 9.18 -22.06 1.93
CA SER A 132 8.99 -23.46 2.36
C SER A 132 10.30 -24.16 2.77
N HIS A 133 11.43 -23.89 2.11
CA HIS A 133 12.74 -24.39 2.53
C HIS A 133 13.17 -23.84 3.91
N ALA A 134 12.99 -22.55 4.11
CA ALA A 134 13.30 -21.91 5.39
C ALA A 134 12.40 -22.41 6.51
N VAL A 135 11.13 -22.62 6.21
CA VAL A 135 10.17 -23.23 7.13
C VAL A 135 10.61 -24.63 7.52
N ALA A 136 11.05 -25.47 6.59
CA ALA A 136 11.58 -26.80 6.91
C ALA A 136 12.77 -26.74 7.87
N ALA A 137 13.73 -25.83 7.63
CA ALA A 137 14.86 -25.63 8.53
C ALA A 137 14.42 -25.15 9.93
N LEU A 138 13.47 -24.20 10.00
CA LEU A 138 12.92 -23.70 11.28
C LEU A 138 12.18 -24.79 12.06
N LEU A 139 11.38 -25.61 11.39
CA LEU A 139 10.67 -26.72 12.00
C LEU A 139 11.63 -27.79 12.53
N SER A 140 12.71 -28.10 11.79
CA SER A 140 13.72 -29.10 12.19
C SER A 140 14.44 -28.74 13.50
N CYS A 141 14.46 -27.45 13.87
CA CYS A 141 15.06 -26.96 15.10
C CYS A 141 14.04 -26.37 16.09
N ASN A 142 12.76 -26.78 15.97
CA ASN A 142 11.66 -26.42 16.87
C ASN A 142 11.48 -24.90 17.07
N GLN A 143 11.75 -24.11 16.03
CA GLN A 143 11.55 -22.66 16.06
C GLN A 143 10.12 -22.28 15.69
N ILE A 144 9.65 -21.17 16.26
CA ILE A 144 8.33 -20.61 15.93
C ILE A 144 8.44 -19.84 14.61
N VAL A 145 8.04 -20.46 13.51
CA VAL A 145 8.14 -19.92 12.13
C VAL A 145 7.64 -18.48 12.00
N ARG A 146 6.50 -18.16 12.63
CA ARG A 146 5.88 -16.82 12.58
C ARG A 146 6.80 -15.69 13.10
N ARG A 147 7.74 -15.99 14.00
CA ARG A 147 8.69 -15.00 14.55
C ARG A 147 9.80 -14.60 13.57
N TYR A 148 9.91 -15.33 12.46
CA TYR A 148 10.92 -15.13 11.42
C TYR A 148 10.38 -14.34 10.22
N ALA A 149 9.11 -13.97 10.24
CA ALA A 149 8.53 -13.01 9.31
C ALA A 149 9.02 -11.58 9.60
N GLU A 150 9.06 -10.76 8.55
CA GLU A 150 9.39 -9.34 8.68
C GLU A 150 8.32 -8.58 9.46
N SER A 151 8.78 -7.57 10.21
CA SER A 151 7.93 -6.92 11.21
C SER A 151 6.71 -6.22 10.60
N CYS A 152 6.79 -5.76 9.36
CA CYS A 152 5.68 -5.13 8.62
C CYS A 152 4.46 -6.05 8.45
N PHE A 153 4.63 -7.37 8.56
CA PHE A 153 3.56 -8.35 8.49
C PHE A 153 2.91 -8.67 9.84
N THR A 154 3.37 -8.07 10.93
CA THR A 154 2.79 -8.33 12.26
C THR A 154 1.49 -7.58 12.46
N VAL A 155 0.53 -8.20 13.15
CA VAL A 155 -0.73 -7.54 13.57
C VAL A 155 -0.43 -6.29 14.39
N ALA A 156 0.60 -6.33 15.24
CA ALA A 156 1.03 -5.21 16.06
C ALA A 156 1.43 -3.99 15.20
N ASN A 157 2.26 -4.18 14.16
CA ASN A 157 2.63 -3.08 13.27
C ASN A 157 1.46 -2.63 12.40
N TYR A 158 0.61 -3.54 11.93
CA TYR A 158 -0.60 -3.17 11.21
C TYR A 158 -1.49 -2.24 12.05
N ARG A 159 -1.75 -2.60 13.31
CA ARG A 159 -2.53 -1.77 14.24
C ARG A 159 -1.88 -0.41 14.48
N ARG A 160 -0.55 -0.37 14.63
CA ARG A 160 0.20 0.90 14.77
C ARG A 160 0.04 1.80 13.54
N THR A 161 0.13 1.23 12.33
CA THR A 161 -0.02 1.97 11.08
C THR A 161 -1.39 2.66 10.97
N TYR A 162 -2.44 2.02 11.46
CA TYR A 162 -3.82 2.54 11.43
C TYR A 162 -4.30 3.03 12.81
N ALA A 163 -3.39 3.36 13.73
CA ALA A 163 -3.73 3.77 15.09
C ALA A 163 -4.29 5.20 15.16
N GLU A 164 -3.90 6.08 14.25
CA GLU A 164 -4.36 7.47 14.24
C GLU A 164 -5.76 7.63 13.63
N THR A 165 -6.52 8.58 14.16
CA THR A 165 -7.87 8.89 13.68
C THR A 165 -7.85 10.13 12.80
N ILE A 166 -8.43 10.03 11.61
CA ILE A 166 -8.65 11.20 10.74
C ILE A 166 -9.95 11.86 11.18
N HIS A 167 -9.84 12.97 11.91
CA HIS A 167 -11.01 13.67 12.44
C HIS A 167 -11.80 14.42 11.34
N PRO A 168 -13.13 14.60 11.52
CA PRO A 168 -13.93 15.49 10.69
C PRO A 168 -13.41 16.92 10.73
N VAL A 169 -13.48 17.61 9.58
CA VAL A 169 -13.26 19.05 9.52
C VAL A 169 -14.60 19.75 9.78
N PRO A 170 -14.66 20.77 10.65
CA PRO A 170 -15.88 21.53 10.88
C PRO A 170 -16.44 22.12 9.58
N ASP A 171 -17.74 22.38 9.53
CA ASP A 171 -18.35 23.05 8.39
C ASP A 171 -17.77 24.46 8.22
N LYS A 172 -17.76 24.96 6.97
CA LYS A 172 -17.27 26.30 6.65
C LYS A 172 -17.97 27.41 7.46
N THR A 173 -19.22 27.19 7.85
CA THR A 173 -19.98 28.11 8.72
C THR A 173 -19.37 28.29 10.11
N MET A 174 -18.58 27.32 10.57
CA MET A 174 -17.93 27.29 11.88
C MET A 174 -16.47 27.73 11.83
N TRP A 175 -15.93 28.04 10.65
CA TRP A 175 -14.55 28.47 10.52
C TRP A 175 -14.41 29.91 11.03
N GLU A 176 -13.38 30.16 11.83
CA GLU A 176 -13.02 31.51 12.22
C GLU A 176 -12.76 32.33 10.95
N LYS A 177 -13.38 33.51 10.88
CA LYS A 177 -13.15 34.43 9.76
C LYS A 177 -11.81 35.10 10.02
N THR A 178 -10.74 34.54 9.47
CA THR A 178 -9.47 35.27 9.36
C THR A 178 -9.68 36.45 8.42
N GLU A 179 -9.25 37.65 8.84
CA GLU A 179 -9.18 38.82 7.96
C GLU A 179 -8.38 38.43 6.69
N PRO A 180 -8.86 38.77 5.48
CA PRO A 180 -8.21 38.36 4.25
C PRO A 180 -6.86 39.07 4.11
N GLY A 181 -5.75 38.37 4.42
CA GLY A 181 -4.42 38.79 4.00
C GLY A 181 -3.23 38.34 4.83
N VAL A 182 -3.39 38.06 6.13
CA VAL A 182 -2.23 37.97 7.02
C VAL A 182 -2.25 36.68 7.84
N GLU A 183 -1.62 35.63 7.32
CA GLU A 183 -1.14 34.52 8.15
C GLU A 183 0.31 34.83 8.51
N TYR A 184 0.65 35.01 9.79
CA TYR A 184 2.05 35.16 10.20
C TYR A 184 2.71 33.79 10.24
N GLY A 185 3.83 33.59 9.53
CA GLY A 185 4.67 32.39 9.65
C GLY A 185 5.30 32.29 11.05
N GLU A 186 5.92 31.15 11.37
CA GLU A 186 6.62 30.95 12.66
C GLU A 186 7.69 32.02 12.94
N ASP A 187 8.19 32.68 11.89
CA ASP A 187 9.16 33.80 11.95
C ASP A 187 8.52 35.21 11.98
N GLY A 188 7.18 35.32 11.97
CA GLY A 188 6.47 36.60 11.97
C GLY A 188 6.27 37.27 10.61
N ASP A 189 6.54 36.56 9.51
CA ASP A 189 6.35 37.05 8.13
C ASP A 189 4.93 36.77 7.60
N GLU A 190 4.35 37.74 6.87
CA GLU A 190 3.03 37.64 6.24
C GLU A 190 3.01 36.63 5.07
N ILE A 191 2.29 35.52 5.23
CA ILE A 191 2.04 34.48 4.23
C ILE A 191 0.90 34.93 3.30
N VAL A 192 1.28 35.57 2.20
CA VAL A 192 0.34 35.90 1.12
C VAL A 192 0.18 34.69 0.19
N ILE A 193 -0.92 33.93 0.33
CA ILE A 193 -1.26 32.86 -0.61
C ILE A 193 -1.78 33.48 -1.92
N LYS A 194 -0.89 33.60 -2.91
CA LYS A 194 -1.26 34.08 -4.25
C LYS A 194 -2.10 33.00 -4.97
N PRO A 195 -3.17 33.38 -5.69
CA PRO A 195 -3.90 32.44 -6.53
C PRO A 195 -2.94 31.75 -7.52
N PRO A 196 -3.11 30.45 -7.79
CA PRO A 196 -2.31 29.77 -8.78
C PRO A 196 -2.36 30.55 -10.10
N LYS A 197 -1.20 30.81 -10.71
CA LYS A 197 -1.16 31.39 -12.05
C LYS A 197 -2.00 30.49 -12.95
N LEU A 198 -3.09 31.02 -13.51
CA LEU A 198 -3.98 30.29 -14.42
C LEU A 198 -3.20 29.89 -15.68
N LEU A 199 -2.53 28.73 -15.62
CA LEU A 199 -2.10 28.03 -16.82
C LEU A 199 -3.37 27.54 -17.50
N ARG A 200 -3.48 27.76 -18.82
CA ARG A 200 -4.58 27.32 -19.65
C ARG A 200 -4.86 25.84 -19.33
N GLN A 201 -6.00 25.54 -18.72
CA GLN A 201 -6.30 24.19 -18.25
C GLN A 201 -6.27 23.24 -19.46
N GLU A 202 -5.43 22.22 -19.42
CA GLU A 202 -5.60 21.08 -20.31
C GLU A 202 -7.02 20.52 -20.10
N PRO A 203 -7.70 20.07 -21.17
CA PRO A 203 -9.05 19.56 -21.07
C PRO A 203 -9.11 18.50 -19.97
N ARG A 204 -9.93 18.74 -18.95
CA ARG A 204 -10.11 17.83 -17.81
C ARG A 204 -10.35 16.41 -18.37
N PRO A 205 -9.63 15.37 -17.89
CA PRO A 205 -9.76 14.02 -18.42
C PRO A 205 -11.24 13.61 -18.46
N ARG A 206 -11.73 13.24 -19.65
CA ARG A 206 -13.13 12.85 -19.81
C ARG A 206 -13.41 11.63 -18.94
N LYS A 207 -14.45 11.68 -18.09
CA LYS A 207 -15.00 10.48 -17.46
C LYS A 207 -15.29 9.46 -18.56
N ARG A 208 -14.75 8.24 -18.46
CA ARG A 208 -15.19 7.12 -19.31
C ARG A 208 -16.69 6.95 -19.02
N ARG A 209 -17.53 7.21 -20.02
CA ARG A 209 -18.95 6.86 -19.93
C ARG A 209 -19.00 5.34 -19.83
N SER A 210 -19.67 4.81 -18.82
CA SER A 210 -20.14 3.43 -18.87
C SER A 210 -20.97 3.29 -20.14
N GLN A 211 -20.56 2.40 -21.05
CA GLN A 211 -21.41 1.95 -22.14
C GLN A 211 -22.57 1.21 -21.46
N GLY A 212 -23.73 1.86 -21.32
CA GLY A 212 -24.96 1.11 -21.16
C GLY A 212 -25.12 0.24 -22.41
N GLU A 213 -25.43 -1.04 -22.23
CA GLU A 213 -25.78 -1.94 -23.32
C GLU A 213 -26.91 -1.29 -24.14
N ASP A 214 -26.56 -0.80 -25.32
CA ASP A 214 -27.49 -0.16 -26.25
C ASP A 214 -28.27 -1.27 -26.97
N HIS A 215 -29.23 -1.87 -26.26
CA HIS A 215 -30.22 -2.74 -26.89
C HIS A 215 -31.13 -1.91 -27.80
N GLY A 216 -30.69 -1.71 -29.04
CA GLY A 216 -31.56 -1.57 -30.21
C GLY A 216 -32.32 -0.26 -30.37
N ARG A 217 -31.84 0.89 -29.86
CA ARG A 217 -32.55 2.16 -30.11
C ARG A 217 -32.19 2.72 -31.49
N GLN A 218 -33.12 2.62 -32.45
CA GLN A 218 -33.00 3.22 -33.78
C GLN A 218 -32.72 4.74 -33.68
N LYS A 219 -31.58 5.16 -34.22
CA LYS A 219 -31.18 6.57 -34.29
C LYS A 219 -31.99 7.28 -35.38
N ARG A 220 -32.85 8.22 -34.99
CA ARG A 220 -33.54 9.11 -35.95
C ARG A 220 -32.53 10.10 -36.54
N VAL A 221 -32.44 10.11 -37.86
CA VAL A 221 -31.67 11.10 -38.62
C VAL A 221 -32.48 12.39 -38.66
N VAL A 222 -31.96 13.46 -38.08
CA VAL A 222 -32.52 14.82 -38.21
C VAL A 222 -31.66 15.58 -39.20
N ARG A 223 -32.26 16.01 -40.32
CA ARG A 223 -31.63 16.95 -41.26
C ARG A 223 -32.09 18.36 -40.90
N CYS A 224 -31.14 19.27 -40.72
CA CYS A 224 -31.44 20.69 -40.58
C CYS A 224 -31.64 21.28 -41.98
N SER A 225 -32.70 22.07 -42.17
CA SER A 225 -32.95 22.84 -43.38
C SER A 225 -31.94 23.98 -43.50
N ARG A 226 -31.57 24.30 -44.74
CA ARG A 226 -30.68 25.43 -45.08
C ARG A 226 -31.28 26.77 -44.70
#